data_AF-A0A6A6EXA8-F1
#
_entry.id   AF-A0A6A6EXA8-F1
#
_cell.length_a   1.000
_cell.length_b   1.000
_cell.length_c   1.000
_cell.angle_alpha   90.00
_cell.angle_beta   90.00
_cell.angle_gamma   90.00
#
_symmetry.space_group_name_H-M   'P 1'
#
loop_
_entity.id
_entity.type
_entity.pdbx_description
1 polymer ?
#
loop_
_entity_poly.entity_id
_entity_poly.type
_entity_poly.pdbx_seq_one_letter_code
_entity_poly.pdbx_strand_id
1 'polypeptide(L)'
;MARITDPPAEIVANIFELVQHEMPETIPKLLYTSKTPELHESTRFVLYKNVCIPWSLKDTCPLLKPREANTSHSLFRSLRIRFDNVPLSAFEAGDDMVYSQADLVCEFLPRLTKLATFSINLNRREVDEGCLRPPTEIAQLLRPLPRTVVNLEADTANIDGMWEDDYPSTHLCPTISDMLLRLQRSASI
;
A
#
# COMPACT_ATOMS: atom_id res chain seq x y z
N MET A 1 17.45 -30.19 1.51
CA MET A 1 16.40 -29.68 2.42
C MET A 1 15.34 -29.05 1.56
N ALA A 2 14.08 -29.46 1.71
CA ALA A 2 12.97 -28.81 1.02
C ALA A 2 12.74 -27.42 1.60
N ARG A 3 12.53 -26.43 0.74
CA ARG A 3 12.18 -25.05 1.09
C ARG A 3 10.68 -24.84 0.88
N ILE A 4 10.10 -23.95 1.66
CA ILE A 4 8.69 -23.55 1.51
C ILE A 4 8.40 -22.87 0.16
N THR A 5 9.44 -22.47 -0.57
CA THR A 5 9.37 -21.90 -1.93
C THR A 5 9.50 -22.94 -3.05
N ASP A 6 9.75 -24.21 -2.73
CA ASP A 6 9.86 -25.27 -3.74
C ASP A 6 8.50 -25.62 -4.38
N PRO A 7 7.35 -25.53 -3.68
CA PRO A 7 6.03 -25.70 -4.29
C PRO A 7 5.62 -24.52 -5.19
N PRO A 8 4.68 -24.73 -6.14
CA PRO A 8 4.08 -23.65 -6.93
C PRO A 8 3.43 -22.56 -6.06
N ALA A 9 3.43 -21.32 -6.56
CA ALA A 9 2.96 -20.14 -5.82
C ALA A 9 1.50 -20.27 -5.35
N GLU A 10 0.67 -21.00 -6.10
CA GLU A 10 -0.74 -21.29 -5.77
C GLU A 10 -0.85 -22.18 -4.52
N ILE A 11 0.05 -23.15 -4.37
CA ILE A 11 0.10 -24.03 -3.21
C ILE A 11 0.55 -23.24 -1.97
N VAL A 12 1.58 -22.40 -2.12
CA VAL A 12 2.06 -21.52 -1.06
C VAL A 12 0.97 -20.53 -0.62
N ALA A 13 0.24 -19.94 -1.57
CA ALA A 13 -0.89 -19.06 -1.27
C ALA A 13 -1.99 -19.80 -0.50
N ASN A 14 -2.38 -21.01 -0.91
CA ASN A 14 -3.38 -21.81 -0.18
C ASN A 14 -2.95 -22.13 1.25
N ILE A 15 -1.67 -22.45 1.47
CA ILE A 15 -1.12 -22.66 2.82
C ILE A 15 -1.26 -21.37 3.64
N PHE A 16 -0.92 -20.22 3.06
CA PHE A 16 -1.05 -18.93 3.74
C PHE A 16 -2.51 -18.56 4.02
N GLU A 17 -3.47 -18.91 3.16
CA GLU A 17 -4.90 -18.72 3.46
C GLU A 17 -5.35 -19.55 4.66
N LEU A 18 -4.90 -20.81 4.75
CA LEU A 18 -5.17 -21.66 5.91
C LEU A 18 -4.54 -21.09 7.18
N VAL A 19 -3.28 -20.63 7.10
CA VAL A 19 -2.60 -19.97 8.22
C VAL A 19 -3.31 -18.66 8.60
N GLN A 20 -3.84 -17.90 7.65
CA GLN A 20 -4.62 -16.70 7.94
C GLN A 20 -5.89 -17.01 8.74
N HIS A 21 -6.54 -18.14 8.45
CA HIS A 21 -7.74 -18.57 9.13
C HIS A 21 -7.47 -19.05 10.56
N GLU A 22 -6.38 -19.80 10.76
CA GLU A 22 -6.03 -20.36 12.08
C GLU A 22 -5.22 -19.38 12.97
N MET A 23 -4.34 -18.59 12.37
CA MET A 23 -3.40 -17.69 13.04
C MET A 23 -3.24 -16.37 12.25
N PRO A 24 -4.28 -15.51 12.22
CA PRO A 24 -4.32 -14.31 11.38
C PRO A 24 -3.14 -13.35 11.60
N GLU A 25 -2.59 -13.29 12.81
CA GLU A 25 -1.42 -12.48 13.19
C GLU A 25 -0.09 -12.97 12.60
N THR A 26 -0.04 -14.20 12.08
CA THR A 26 1.19 -14.79 11.51
C THR A 26 1.45 -14.28 10.09
N ILE A 27 0.40 -13.99 9.32
CA ILE A 27 0.55 -13.56 7.92
C ILE A 27 1.25 -12.20 7.80
N PRO A 28 0.90 -11.14 8.56
CA PRO A 28 1.66 -9.89 8.54
C PRO A 28 3.13 -10.12 8.95
N LYS A 29 3.39 -10.98 9.94
CA LYS A 29 4.76 -11.29 10.38
C LYS A 29 5.59 -11.97 9.29
N LEU A 30 4.98 -12.88 8.51
CA LEU A 30 5.63 -13.51 7.35
C LEU A 30 6.04 -12.48 6.29
N LEU A 31 5.22 -11.46 6.07
CA LEU A 31 5.53 -10.36 5.16
C LEU A 31 6.82 -9.64 5.62
N TYR A 32 6.89 -9.28 6.91
CA TYR A 32 8.03 -8.53 7.45
C TYR A 32 9.30 -9.37 7.68
N THR A 33 9.18 -10.70 7.77
CA THR A 33 10.32 -11.59 8.08
C THR A 33 10.89 -12.32 6.86
N SER A 34 10.11 -12.46 5.78
CA SER A 34 10.59 -13.12 4.56
C SER A 34 11.36 -12.13 3.69
N LYS A 35 12.63 -12.47 3.39
CA LYS A 35 13.43 -11.75 2.38
C LYS A 35 13.21 -12.29 0.96
N THR A 36 12.41 -13.36 0.84
CA THR A 36 12.24 -14.12 -0.39
C THR A 36 11.06 -13.55 -1.17
N PRO A 37 11.28 -13.00 -2.38
CA PRO A 37 10.24 -12.32 -3.16
C PRO A 37 8.98 -13.17 -3.39
N GLU A 38 9.17 -14.47 -3.59
CA GLU A 38 8.08 -15.42 -3.85
C GLU A 38 7.15 -15.55 -2.64
N LEU A 39 7.73 -15.66 -1.43
CA LEU A 39 6.93 -15.68 -0.20
C LEU A 39 6.25 -14.33 0.03
N HIS A 40 6.98 -13.24 -0.24
CA HIS A 40 6.44 -11.89 -0.08
C HIS A 40 5.21 -11.67 -0.98
N GLU A 41 5.26 -12.09 -2.25
CA GLU A 41 4.11 -11.99 -3.16
C GLU A 41 2.96 -12.92 -2.76
N SER A 42 3.23 -14.17 -2.38
CA SER A 42 2.17 -15.08 -1.88
C SER A 42 1.53 -14.54 -0.59
N THR A 43 2.30 -13.98 0.34
CA THR A 43 1.79 -13.37 1.57
C THR A 43 0.95 -12.13 1.26
N ARG A 44 1.41 -11.26 0.35
CA ARG A 44 0.65 -10.11 -0.15
C ARG A 44 -0.67 -10.55 -0.77
N PHE A 45 -0.67 -11.59 -1.59
CA PHE A 45 -1.89 -12.11 -2.21
C PHE A 45 -2.95 -12.45 -1.18
N VAL A 46 -2.56 -13.12 -0.09
CA VAL A 46 -3.47 -13.51 1.00
C VAL A 46 -3.92 -12.33 1.86
N LEU A 47 -3.00 -11.41 2.21
CA LEU A 47 -3.33 -10.22 3.02
C LEU A 47 -4.27 -9.23 2.30
N TYR A 48 -4.04 -9.04 1.01
CA TYR A 48 -4.75 -8.08 0.18
C TYR A 48 -5.80 -8.74 -0.73
N LYS A 49 -6.12 -10.02 -0.49
CA LYS A 49 -7.13 -10.80 -1.24
C LYS A 49 -8.47 -10.08 -1.36
N ASN A 50 -8.79 -9.24 -0.36
CA ASN A 50 -10.06 -8.54 -0.31
C ASN A 50 -10.15 -7.39 -1.31
N VAL A 51 -9.10 -6.55 -1.48
CA VAL A 51 -9.11 -5.42 -2.43
C VAL A 51 -7.68 -4.98 -2.80
N CYS A 52 -7.30 -5.22 -4.05
CA CYS A 52 -6.14 -4.60 -4.70
C CYS A 52 -6.66 -3.66 -5.79
N ILE A 53 -6.40 -2.36 -5.66
CA ILE A 53 -6.85 -1.39 -6.66
C ILE A 53 -5.62 -0.84 -7.39
N PRO A 54 -5.47 -1.16 -8.69
CA PRO A 54 -4.45 -0.53 -9.50
C PRO A 54 -4.77 0.97 -9.63
N TRP A 55 -3.78 1.82 -9.38
CA TRP A 55 -3.94 3.24 -9.62
C TRP A 55 -3.93 3.47 -11.12
N SER A 56 -5.07 3.92 -11.67
CA SER A 56 -5.17 4.24 -13.08
C SER A 56 -5.63 5.67 -13.24
N LEU A 57 -4.91 6.42 -14.07
CA LEU A 57 -5.25 7.79 -14.46
C LEU A 57 -6.54 7.91 -15.28
N LYS A 58 -7.14 6.79 -15.67
CA LYS A 58 -8.40 6.80 -16.42
C LYS A 58 -9.57 7.13 -15.48
N ASP A 59 -10.60 7.80 -16.00
CA ASP A 59 -11.88 8.11 -15.32
C ASP A 59 -12.60 6.89 -14.71
N THR A 60 -12.08 5.69 -14.96
CA THR A 60 -12.61 4.43 -14.46
C THR A 60 -11.97 3.96 -13.16
N CYS A 61 -11.15 4.79 -12.48
CA CYS A 61 -10.50 4.43 -11.22
C CYS A 61 -11.52 3.77 -10.26
N PRO A 62 -11.38 2.48 -9.94
CA PRO A 62 -12.35 1.73 -9.15
C PRO A 62 -12.57 2.29 -7.74
N LEU A 63 -11.63 3.10 -7.23
CA LEU A 63 -11.74 3.84 -5.97
C LEU A 63 -12.72 5.02 -6.02
N LEU A 64 -13.03 5.54 -7.21
CA LEU A 64 -13.87 6.73 -7.41
C LEU A 64 -15.32 6.38 -7.73
N LYS A 65 -15.57 5.18 -8.29
CA LYS A 65 -16.91 4.64 -8.54
C LYS A 65 -17.79 4.41 -7.28
N PRO A 66 -17.27 4.11 -6.08
CA PRO A 66 -18.08 3.93 -4.88
C PRO A 66 -18.77 5.21 -4.41
N ARG A 67 -18.43 6.39 -4.95
CA ARG A 67 -19.15 7.65 -4.63
C ARG A 67 -20.66 7.55 -4.88
N GLU A 68 -21.10 6.67 -5.78
CA GLU A 68 -22.51 6.58 -6.20
C GLU A 68 -23.26 5.37 -5.63
N ALA A 69 -22.56 4.36 -5.12
CA ALA A 69 -23.19 3.17 -4.57
C ALA A 69 -23.07 3.18 -3.04
N ASN A 70 -24.21 3.07 -2.34
CA ASN A 70 -24.32 2.77 -0.90
C ASN A 70 -23.68 1.41 -0.49
N THR A 71 -22.69 0.92 -1.23
CA THR A 71 -21.85 -0.21 -0.88
C THR A 71 -21.12 0.09 0.41
N SER A 72 -21.40 -0.74 1.41
CA SER A 72 -20.96 -0.56 2.78
C SER A 72 -19.44 -0.43 2.87
N HIS A 73 -18.93 0.80 2.98
CA HIS A 73 -17.51 1.11 3.22
C HIS A 73 -16.93 0.38 4.44
N SER A 74 -17.80 -0.17 5.29
CA SER A 74 -17.51 -1.01 6.43
C SER A 74 -17.07 -2.44 6.11
N LEU A 75 -16.96 -2.82 4.83
CA LEU A 75 -16.50 -4.15 4.39
C LEU A 75 -15.01 -4.20 4.04
N PHE A 76 -14.40 -3.06 3.71
CA PHE A 76 -12.99 -2.98 3.35
C PHE A 76 -12.12 -3.17 4.59
N ARG A 77 -11.48 -4.34 4.73
CA ARG A 77 -10.49 -4.61 5.78
C ARG A 77 -9.04 -4.45 5.33
N SER A 78 -8.78 -4.64 4.04
CA SER A 78 -7.45 -4.48 3.44
C SER A 78 -7.56 -3.66 2.16
N LEU A 79 -6.63 -2.74 1.93
CA LEU A 79 -6.53 -1.96 0.70
C LEU A 79 -5.07 -1.90 0.26
N ARG A 80 -4.81 -2.25 -1.00
CA ARG A 80 -3.52 -2.03 -1.65
C ARG A 80 -3.67 -1.06 -2.81
N ILE A 81 -2.88 0.01 -2.80
CA ILE A 81 -2.71 0.94 -3.90
C ILE A 81 -1.40 0.60 -4.60
N ARG A 82 -1.46 0.39 -5.92
CA ARG A 82 -0.28 0.16 -6.75
C ARG A 82 -0.13 1.29 -7.75
N PHE A 83 1.02 1.94 -7.75
CA PHE A 83 1.39 2.92 -8.76
C PHE A 83 2.09 2.20 -9.91
N ASP A 84 1.49 2.28 -11.08
CA ASP A 84 2.13 1.93 -12.35
C ASP A 84 2.93 3.14 -12.87
N ASN A 85 3.66 2.98 -13.97
CA ASN A 85 4.51 4.06 -14.52
C ASN A 85 3.76 5.32 -14.93
N VAL A 86 2.60 5.16 -15.55
CA VAL A 86 1.88 6.31 -16.12
C VAL A 86 1.49 7.32 -15.04
N PRO A 87 0.88 6.91 -13.90
CA PRO A 87 0.68 7.80 -12.75
C PRO A 87 1.96 8.45 -12.22
N LEU A 88 3.06 7.70 -12.12
CA LEU A 88 4.31 8.21 -11.58
C LEU A 88 4.93 9.28 -12.47
N SER A 89 5.01 9.03 -13.78
CA SER A 89 5.47 10.01 -14.76
C SER A 89 4.55 11.24 -14.82
N ALA A 90 3.25 11.08 -14.58
CA ALA A 90 2.32 12.20 -14.51
C ALA A 90 2.54 13.09 -13.26
N PHE A 91 2.84 12.50 -12.10
CA PHE A 91 3.25 13.26 -10.93
C PHE A 91 4.53 14.07 -11.19
N GLU A 92 5.51 13.44 -11.83
CA GLU A 92 6.77 14.09 -12.22
C GLU A 92 6.53 15.26 -13.19
N ALA A 93 5.66 15.07 -14.18
CA ALA A 93 5.27 16.10 -15.13
C ALA A 93 4.39 17.22 -14.53
N GLY A 94 3.91 17.07 -13.30
CA GLY A 94 3.03 18.05 -12.67
C GLY A 94 1.60 18.05 -13.23
N ASP A 95 1.08 16.91 -13.68
CA ASP A 95 -0.25 16.81 -14.29
C ASP A 95 -1.37 16.98 -13.25
N ASP A 96 -2.16 18.05 -13.34
CA ASP A 96 -3.27 18.35 -12.41
C ASP A 96 -4.27 17.18 -12.24
N MET A 97 -4.45 16.33 -13.25
CA MET A 97 -5.36 15.19 -13.18
C MET A 97 -4.89 14.16 -12.15
N VAL A 98 -3.58 13.92 -12.04
CA VAL A 98 -3.03 12.94 -11.10
C VAL A 98 -3.19 13.41 -9.66
N TYR A 99 -2.99 14.71 -9.41
CA TYR A 99 -3.20 15.33 -8.10
C TYR A 99 -4.69 15.34 -7.73
N SER A 100 -5.57 15.66 -8.67
CA SER A 100 -7.02 15.60 -8.45
C SER A 100 -7.47 14.19 -8.06
N GLN A 101 -6.90 13.15 -8.68
CA GLN A 101 -7.19 11.76 -8.28
C GLN A 101 -6.58 11.41 -6.92
N ALA A 102 -5.38 11.91 -6.61
CA ALA A 102 -4.75 11.78 -5.28
C ALA A 102 -5.66 12.34 -4.19
N ASP A 103 -6.17 13.55 -4.38
CA ASP A 103 -7.08 14.22 -3.46
C ASP A 103 -8.37 13.43 -3.26
N LEU A 104 -8.96 12.91 -4.33
CA LEU A 104 -10.17 12.09 -4.21
C LEU A 104 -9.94 10.81 -3.41
N VAL A 105 -8.77 10.18 -3.54
CA VAL A 105 -8.42 9.01 -2.72
C VAL A 105 -8.18 9.43 -1.27
N CYS A 106 -7.50 10.56 -1.04
CA CYS A 106 -7.34 11.15 0.29
C CYS A 106 -8.68 11.44 0.97
N GLU A 107 -9.70 11.89 0.24
CA GLU A 107 -11.07 12.07 0.75
C GLU A 107 -11.80 10.76 1.06
N PHE A 108 -11.45 9.69 0.33
CA PHE A 108 -12.09 8.39 0.44
C PHE A 108 -11.54 7.56 1.61
N LEU A 109 -10.22 7.54 1.81
CA LEU A 109 -9.54 6.72 2.82
C LEU A 109 -10.12 6.85 4.25
N PRO A 110 -10.46 8.05 4.77
CA PRO A 110 -11.05 8.19 6.10
C PRO A 110 -12.41 7.49 6.25
N ARG A 111 -13.12 7.25 5.15
CA ARG A 111 -14.45 6.61 5.15
C ARG A 111 -14.38 5.09 5.34
N LEU A 112 -13.20 4.50 5.19
CA LEU A 112 -12.94 3.07 5.34
C LEU A 112 -12.76 2.69 6.82
N THR A 113 -13.81 2.86 7.62
CA THR A 113 -13.75 2.75 9.09
C THR A 113 -13.42 1.37 9.64
N LYS A 114 -13.35 0.33 8.81
CA LYS A 114 -12.89 -1.02 9.19
C LYS A 114 -11.58 -1.43 8.52
N LEU A 115 -10.89 -0.51 7.85
CA LEU A 115 -9.62 -0.77 7.20
C LEU A 115 -8.57 -1.06 8.27
N ALA A 116 -8.04 -2.27 8.27
CA ALA A 116 -7.01 -2.75 9.20
C ALA A 116 -5.63 -2.81 8.54
N THR A 117 -5.59 -3.06 7.24
CA THR A 117 -4.35 -3.22 6.48
C THR A 117 -4.33 -2.27 5.30
N PHE A 118 -3.29 -1.44 5.19
CA PHE A 118 -3.07 -0.55 4.07
C PHE A 118 -1.70 -0.79 3.46
N SER A 119 -1.63 -0.87 2.13
CA SER A 119 -0.39 -1.01 1.38
C SER A 119 -0.31 -0.02 0.26
N ILE A 120 0.84 0.63 0.13
CA ILE A 120 1.22 1.45 -1.01
C ILE A 120 2.49 0.85 -1.61
N ASN A 121 2.44 0.57 -2.91
CA ASN A 121 3.54 -0.03 -3.64
C ASN A 121 3.82 0.76 -4.90
N LEU A 122 5.07 1.22 -5.02
CA LEU A 122 5.61 1.75 -6.26
C LEU A 122 6.17 0.57 -7.05
N ASN A 123 5.63 0.27 -8.22
CA ASN A 123 5.99 -0.95 -8.95
C ASN A 123 7.49 -0.99 -9.30
N ARG A 124 8.28 -1.73 -8.51
CA ARG A 124 9.75 -1.82 -8.53
C ARG A 124 10.40 -2.06 -9.89
N ARG A 125 9.71 -2.70 -10.84
CA ARG A 125 10.29 -3.04 -12.15
C ARG A 125 10.24 -1.90 -13.15
N GLU A 126 9.46 -0.88 -12.88
CA GLU A 126 9.03 0.09 -13.88
C GLU A 126 9.35 1.54 -13.47
N VAL A 127 9.57 1.82 -12.18
CA VAL A 127 9.98 3.16 -11.72
C VAL A 127 11.38 3.48 -12.23
N ASP A 128 11.48 4.39 -13.18
CA ASP A 128 12.74 4.98 -13.62
C ASP A 128 13.40 5.74 -12.45
N GLU A 129 14.73 5.67 -12.35
CA GLU A 129 15.53 6.44 -11.38
C GLU A 129 15.35 7.97 -11.55
N GLY A 130 14.71 8.42 -12.63
CA GLY A 130 14.34 9.83 -12.85
C GLY A 130 13.03 10.27 -12.19
N CYS A 131 12.25 9.38 -11.58
CA CYS A 131 10.94 9.73 -11.04
C CYS A 131 11.07 10.45 -9.68
N LEU A 132 11.36 11.75 -9.74
CA LEU A 132 11.86 12.59 -8.65
C LEU A 132 10.83 13.05 -7.60
N ARG A 133 9.55 12.69 -7.71
CA ARG A 133 8.49 13.31 -6.90
C ARG A 133 7.65 12.47 -5.93
N PRO A 134 7.66 11.13 -5.81
CA PRO A 134 6.69 10.43 -4.99
C PRO A 134 6.59 10.71 -3.46
N PRO A 135 7.56 11.33 -2.73
CA PRO A 135 7.48 11.47 -1.27
C PRO A 135 6.29 12.26 -0.75
N THR A 136 6.01 13.41 -1.35
CA THR A 136 4.98 14.32 -0.82
C THR A 136 3.61 13.69 -0.98
N GLU A 137 3.41 13.01 -2.09
CA GLU A 137 2.18 12.43 -2.58
C GLU A 137 1.89 11.13 -1.82
N ILE A 138 2.93 10.31 -1.60
CA ILE A 138 2.83 9.18 -0.67
C ILE A 138 2.49 9.71 0.73
N ALA A 139 3.18 10.75 1.23
CA ALA A 139 2.85 11.33 2.53
C ALA A 139 1.40 11.84 2.60
N GLN A 140 0.91 12.48 1.52
CA GLN A 140 -0.47 12.94 1.42
C GLN A 140 -1.47 11.79 1.50
N LEU A 141 -1.22 10.67 0.82
CA LEU A 141 -2.07 9.48 0.85
C LEU A 141 -2.05 8.76 2.20
N LEU A 142 -0.95 8.86 2.94
CA LEU A 142 -0.79 8.21 4.24
C LEU A 142 -1.45 8.98 5.39
N ARG A 143 -1.46 10.32 5.36
CA ARG A 143 -2.08 11.17 6.40
C ARG A 143 -3.55 10.84 6.71
N PRO A 144 -4.46 10.69 5.72
CA PRO A 144 -5.89 10.49 5.95
C PRO A 144 -6.27 9.05 6.30
N LEU A 145 -5.30 8.15 6.48
CA LEU A 145 -5.60 6.77 6.85
C LEU A 145 -6.37 6.70 8.18
N PRO A 146 -7.42 5.87 8.26
CA PRO A 146 -8.23 5.74 9.46
C PRO A 146 -7.41 5.10 10.59
N ARG A 147 -7.76 5.40 11.85
CA ARG A 147 -7.05 4.90 13.04
C ARG A 147 -7.10 3.38 13.20
N THR A 148 -8.02 2.73 12.50
CA THR A 148 -8.17 1.27 12.48
C THR A 148 -7.06 0.57 11.71
N VAL A 149 -6.30 1.29 10.88
CA VAL A 149 -5.14 0.72 10.20
C VAL A 149 -4.10 0.38 11.27
N VAL A 150 -3.77 -0.91 11.36
CA VAL A 150 -2.76 -1.46 12.28
C VAL A 150 -1.62 -2.15 11.54
N ASN A 151 -1.84 -2.50 10.27
CA ASN A 151 -0.82 -3.01 9.37
C ASN A 151 -0.60 -2.01 8.25
N LEU A 152 0.60 -1.43 8.19
CA LEU A 152 1.01 -0.53 7.13
C LEU A 152 2.19 -1.16 6.38
N GLU A 153 2.08 -1.19 5.06
CA GLU A 153 3.17 -1.53 4.16
C GLU A 153 3.39 -0.34 3.21
N ALA A 154 4.47 0.38 3.39
CA ALA A 154 4.94 1.36 2.42
C ALA A 154 6.19 0.79 1.76
N ASP A 155 6.03 0.21 0.58
CA ASP A 155 7.16 -0.29 -0.21
C ASP A 155 7.78 0.88 -0.97
N THR A 156 8.71 1.56 -0.30
CA THR A 156 9.51 2.68 -0.78
C THR A 156 10.93 2.22 -1.14
N ALA A 157 11.15 0.93 -1.35
CA ALA A 157 12.49 0.43 -1.64
C ALA A 157 13.06 1.10 -2.91
N ASN A 158 14.29 1.60 -2.82
CA ASN A 158 15.07 2.35 -3.83
C ASN A 158 14.82 3.85 -3.93
N ILE A 159 13.83 4.42 -3.24
CA ILE A 159 13.67 5.88 -3.21
C ILE A 159 14.32 6.53 -1.98
N ASP A 160 14.68 5.73 -0.98
CA ASP A 160 15.44 6.18 0.18
C ASP A 160 16.84 6.66 -0.27
N GLY A 161 17.14 7.95 -0.06
CA GLY A 161 18.41 8.57 -0.43
C GLY A 161 18.44 9.25 -1.80
N MET A 162 17.49 8.95 -2.71
CA MET A 162 17.45 9.57 -4.04
C MET A 162 17.15 11.07 -4.02
N TRP A 163 16.53 11.56 -2.94
CA TRP A 163 16.10 12.97 -2.82
C TRP A 163 16.89 13.76 -1.78
N GLU A 164 17.93 13.18 -1.20
CA GLU A 164 18.74 13.85 -0.16
C GLU A 164 19.50 15.06 -0.73
N ASP A 165 19.92 15.00 -1.99
CA ASP A 165 20.72 16.06 -2.60
C ASP A 165 19.88 17.16 -3.28
N ASP A 166 18.75 16.83 -3.92
CA ASP A 166 17.94 17.80 -4.68
C ASP A 166 16.74 18.37 -3.90
N TYR A 167 16.21 17.67 -2.89
CA TYR A 167 15.00 18.06 -2.16
C TYR A 167 15.09 17.76 -0.64
N PRO A 168 15.97 18.45 0.11
CA PRO A 168 16.23 18.20 1.53
C PRO A 168 15.03 18.41 2.47
N SER A 169 13.92 19.01 1.98
CA SER A 169 12.73 19.30 2.77
C SER A 169 11.66 18.22 2.75
N THR A 170 11.77 17.20 1.90
CA THR A 170 10.64 16.32 1.57
C THR A 170 10.88 14.88 2.02
N HIS A 171 11.33 14.71 3.26
CA HIS A 171 11.51 13.38 3.83
C HIS A 171 10.14 12.76 4.18
N LEU A 172 9.93 11.51 3.78
CA LEU A 172 8.81 10.68 4.25
C LEU A 172 8.91 10.36 5.75
N CYS A 173 10.12 10.44 6.31
CA CYS A 173 10.46 10.04 7.67
C CYS A 173 9.56 10.65 8.75
N PRO A 174 9.22 11.95 8.76
CA PRO A 174 8.32 12.52 9.77
C PRO A 174 6.90 11.98 9.65
N THR A 175 6.39 11.79 8.43
CA THR A 175 5.04 11.24 8.19
C THR A 175 4.97 9.77 8.60
N ILE A 176 5.99 8.99 8.25
CA ILE A 176 6.13 7.59 8.68
C ILE A 176 6.26 7.53 10.20
N SER A 177 7.06 8.41 10.83
CA SER A 177 7.25 8.44 12.28
C SER A 177 5.95 8.74 13.04
N ASP A 178 5.18 9.75 12.60
CA ASP A 178 3.86 10.05 13.19
C ASP A 178 2.90 8.87 13.05
N MET A 179 2.90 8.21 11.89
CA MET A 179 2.10 7.01 11.68
C MET A 179 2.56 5.82 12.52
N LEU A 180 3.85 5.59 12.70
CA LEU A 180 4.37 4.54 13.57
C LEU A 180 3.90 4.75 15.01
N LEU A 181 3.90 6.00 15.51
CA LEU A 181 3.36 6.33 16.83
C LEU A 181 1.86 6.03 16.93
N ARG A 182 1.10 6.27 15.85
CA ARG A 182 -0.32 5.93 15.78
C ARG A 182 -0.55 4.41 15.76
N LEU A 183 0.23 3.67 14.98
CA LEU A 183 0.15 2.21 14.85
C LEU A 183 0.46 1.50 16.17
N GLN A 184 1.49 1.96 16.91
CA GLN A 184 1.85 1.42 18.23
C GLN A 184 0.72 1.56 19.25
N ARG A 185 0.00 2.69 19.23
CA ARG A 185 -1.14 2.93 20.14
C ARG A 185 -2.34 2.06 19.81
N SER A 186 -2.58 1.78 18.52
CA SER A 186 -3.69 0.94 18.07
C SER A 186 -3.46 -0.56 18.30
N ALA A 187 -2.20 -1.02 18.38
CA ALA A 187 -1.85 -2.42 18.64
C ALA A 187 -1.85 -2.81 20.14
N SER A 188 -2.08 -1.85 21.04
CA SER A 188 -2.03 -2.03 22.50
C SER A 188 -3.42 -2.22 23.15
N ILE A 189 -4.45 -2.49 22.35
CA ILE A 189 -5.85 -2.73 22.76
C ILE A 189 -6.23 -4.15 22.35
#